data_AF-A0A024G2U6-F1
#
_entry.id   AF-A0A024G2U6-F1
#
_cell.length_a   1.000
_cell.length_b   1.000
_cell.length_c   1.000
_cell.angle_alpha   90.00
_cell.angle_beta   90.00
_cell.angle_gamma   90.00
#
_symmetry.space_group_name_H-M   'P 1'
#
loop_
_entity.id
_entity.type
_entity.pdbx_description
1 polymer ?
#
loop_
_entity_poly.entity_id
_entity_poly.type
_entity_poly.pdbx_seq_one_letter_code
_entity_poly.pdbx_strand_id
1 'polypeptide(L)'
;MLCDAGRFSNAAKLQKQIAETFEAQDNKEEALENYRQAADYFSGENQSSSANSMLIKVAQISAQLERYDAAREIYENLAKSSMDSNLLKFNAKNHLLNAGICALATKDLVLVQMKMGEYQDIDYTFGDSREGKFLQGMVKAYESFSADAFADAVYQIMADCKKKFELSVHLKHLLALKDKKEDFEACMTEHMRLSGMYWGVGAMYLLGYEQEMDPETILKEVLECYHDNGGFGGNVGHDPHLLYTLHALLILAMLNALSRIDTLKTASYVAQLQLADGSFVGDQWGEVDTKFTYCALSALSILKQMHLVDVAKAMEHINSCKNFDGGFGNLPGCESHGGHVFTAVGALSIGQAVTKYVDAELLGWWLSERQCDSGGLNGRPEKQADVCYSWWDIASLIMIGKLDWINKDKLIDYILDCQDLEDGGIADRPGNIADVFHTFFGICGLIMLGYFDREATKHPEYAGIRKIHPVFALPVDVTEQLELSAEIISPESMASYSECK
;
A
#
# COMPACT_ATOMS: atom_id res chain seq x y z
N MET A 1 -19.35 -7.97 37.92
CA MET A 1 -19.65 -6.52 37.99
C MET A 1 -20.38 -5.98 36.75
N LEU A 2 -20.00 -6.35 35.51
CA LEU A 2 -20.74 -5.91 34.28
C LEU A 2 -21.87 -6.89 33.87
N CYS A 3 -21.67 -8.21 33.99
CA CYS A 3 -22.72 -9.20 33.75
C CYS A 3 -23.86 -9.09 34.77
N ASP A 4 -23.54 -8.74 36.02
CA ASP A 4 -24.52 -8.47 37.08
C ASP A 4 -25.36 -7.20 36.83
N ALA A 5 -24.93 -6.36 35.88
CA ALA A 5 -25.59 -5.10 35.51
C ALA A 5 -26.34 -5.18 34.16
N GLY A 6 -26.44 -6.37 33.54
CA GLY A 6 -27.19 -6.59 32.31
C GLY A 6 -26.61 -5.92 31.07
N ARG A 7 -25.29 -5.62 31.05
CA ARG A 7 -24.60 -5.00 29.90
C ARG A 7 -23.70 -6.03 29.18
N PHE A 8 -24.31 -7.04 28.56
CA PHE A 8 -23.56 -8.17 28.01
C PHE A 8 -22.75 -7.80 26.76
N SER A 9 -23.17 -6.80 25.96
CA SER A 9 -22.40 -6.36 24.79
C SER A 9 -21.03 -5.74 25.13
N ASN A 10 -20.95 -4.96 26.23
CA ASN A 10 -19.67 -4.42 26.69
C ASN A 10 -18.79 -5.49 27.33
N ALA A 11 -19.39 -6.44 28.04
CA ALA A 11 -18.68 -7.61 28.55
C ALA A 11 -18.11 -8.46 27.40
N ALA A 12 -18.86 -8.66 26.32
CA ALA A 12 -18.41 -9.40 25.14
C ALA A 12 -17.20 -8.75 24.46
N LYS A 13 -17.19 -7.41 24.32
CA LYS A 13 -16.05 -6.68 23.75
C LYS A 13 -14.79 -6.79 24.63
N LEU A 14 -14.93 -6.66 25.95
CA LEU A 14 -13.81 -6.85 26.87
C LEU A 14 -13.29 -8.29 26.82
N GLN A 15 -14.20 -9.27 26.76
CA GLN A 15 -13.85 -10.67 26.67
C GLN A 15 -13.09 -11.00 25.38
N LYS A 16 -13.51 -10.40 24.25
CA LYS A 16 -12.79 -10.46 22.98
C LYS A 16 -11.36 -9.91 23.11
N GLN A 17 -11.18 -8.75 23.73
CA GLN A 17 -9.84 -8.15 23.92
C GLN A 17 -8.92 -9.02 24.80
N ILE A 18 -9.48 -9.66 25.82
CA ILE A 18 -8.74 -10.61 26.65
C ILE A 18 -8.33 -11.82 25.81
N ALA A 19 -9.23 -12.35 24.99
CA ALA A 19 -8.93 -13.47 24.09
C ALA A 19 -7.81 -13.12 23.09
N GLU A 20 -7.86 -11.94 22.48
CA GLU A 20 -6.83 -11.43 21.56
C GLU A 20 -5.47 -11.28 22.26
N THR A 21 -5.46 -10.86 23.53
CA THR A 21 -4.24 -10.77 24.33
C THR A 21 -3.62 -12.14 24.59
N PHE A 22 -4.43 -13.16 24.90
CA PHE A 22 -3.94 -14.52 25.08
C PHE A 22 -3.50 -15.16 23.75
N GLU A 23 -4.20 -14.89 22.65
CA GLU A 23 -3.81 -15.33 21.31
C GLU A 23 -2.44 -14.75 20.93
N ALA A 24 -2.19 -13.46 21.21
CA ALA A 24 -0.89 -12.82 21.00
C ALA A 24 0.24 -13.39 21.89
N GLN A 25 -0.10 -14.01 23.02
CA GLN A 25 0.84 -14.69 23.92
C GLN A 25 1.01 -16.19 23.60
N ASP A 26 0.41 -16.68 22.51
CA ASP A 26 0.35 -18.11 22.13
C ASP A 26 -0.30 -19.01 23.20
N ASN A 27 -1.12 -18.45 24.10
CA ASN A 27 -1.89 -19.21 25.08
C ASN A 27 -3.27 -19.59 24.50
N LYS A 28 -3.29 -20.68 23.73
CA LYS A 28 -4.43 -21.11 22.90
C LYS A 28 -5.63 -21.58 23.71
N GLU A 29 -5.41 -22.34 24.79
CA GLU A 29 -6.48 -22.82 25.67
C GLU A 29 -7.29 -21.66 26.25
N GLU A 30 -6.58 -20.64 26.73
CA GLU A 30 -7.23 -19.51 27.39
C GLU A 30 -7.89 -18.60 26.36
N ALA A 31 -7.23 -18.34 25.24
CA ALA A 31 -7.84 -17.61 24.13
C ALA A 31 -9.15 -18.27 23.67
N LEU A 32 -9.16 -19.60 23.53
CA LEU A 32 -10.34 -20.36 23.12
C LEU A 32 -11.50 -20.22 24.11
N GLU A 33 -11.25 -20.34 25.41
CA GLU A 33 -12.30 -20.20 26.42
C GLU A 33 -12.87 -18.77 26.44
N ASN A 34 -11.99 -17.77 26.34
CA ASN A 34 -12.42 -16.37 26.31
C ASN A 34 -13.22 -16.06 25.02
N TYR A 35 -12.83 -16.58 23.86
CA TYR A 35 -13.61 -16.43 22.63
C TYR A 35 -14.97 -17.12 22.69
N ARG A 36 -15.06 -18.31 23.31
CA ARG A 36 -16.36 -18.98 23.55
C ARG A 36 -17.27 -18.14 24.41
N GLN A 37 -16.75 -17.64 25.54
CA GLN A 37 -17.52 -16.78 26.43
C GLN A 37 -17.97 -15.48 25.76
N ALA A 38 -17.11 -14.88 24.92
CA ALA A 38 -17.47 -13.71 24.12
C ALA A 38 -18.60 -14.02 23.12
N ALA A 39 -18.55 -15.19 22.45
CA ALA A 39 -19.59 -15.64 21.53
C ALA A 39 -20.94 -15.78 22.24
N ASP A 40 -20.97 -16.40 23.43
CA ASP A 40 -22.18 -16.58 24.23
C ASP A 40 -22.78 -15.23 24.65
N TYR A 41 -21.94 -14.27 25.07
CA TYR A 41 -22.39 -12.92 25.41
C TYR A 41 -22.97 -12.15 24.22
N PHE A 42 -22.34 -12.26 23.04
CA PHE A 42 -22.89 -11.65 21.83
C PHE A 42 -24.20 -12.32 21.40
N SER A 43 -24.30 -13.64 21.51
CA SER A 43 -25.51 -14.40 21.19
C SER A 43 -26.68 -14.02 22.12
N GLY A 44 -26.42 -13.88 23.42
CA GLY A 44 -27.42 -13.45 24.40
C GLY A 44 -28.02 -12.05 24.15
N GLU A 45 -27.31 -11.19 23.42
CA GLU A 45 -27.76 -9.84 23.02
C GLU A 45 -28.31 -9.80 21.58
N ASN A 46 -28.57 -10.97 20.97
CA ASN A 46 -28.98 -11.10 19.57
C ASN A 46 -27.99 -10.46 18.55
N GLN A 47 -26.71 -10.35 18.91
CA GLN A 47 -25.65 -9.88 18.00
C GLN A 47 -25.02 -11.07 17.26
N SER A 48 -25.81 -11.72 16.40
CA SER A 48 -25.44 -12.96 15.70
C SER A 48 -24.20 -12.83 14.83
N SER A 49 -23.99 -11.69 14.15
CA SER A 49 -22.77 -11.47 13.36
C SER A 49 -21.50 -11.48 14.22
N SER A 50 -21.52 -10.77 15.35
CA SER A 50 -20.39 -10.73 16.29
C SER A 50 -20.16 -12.08 16.93
N ALA A 51 -21.24 -12.78 17.31
CA ALA A 51 -21.15 -14.15 17.86
C ALA A 51 -20.52 -15.11 16.86
N ASN A 52 -20.94 -15.07 15.58
CA ASN A 52 -20.39 -15.91 14.52
C ASN A 52 -18.89 -15.65 14.30
N SER A 53 -18.46 -14.37 14.31
CA SER A 53 -17.03 -14.01 14.24
C SER A 53 -16.22 -14.65 15.36
N MET A 54 -16.75 -14.65 16.60
CA MET A 54 -16.10 -15.31 17.73
C MET A 54 -16.09 -16.83 17.59
N LEU A 55 -17.19 -17.44 17.13
CA LEU A 55 -17.26 -18.89 16.89
C LEU A 55 -16.26 -19.36 15.81
N ILE A 56 -16.02 -18.55 14.78
CA ILE A 56 -14.97 -18.84 13.78
C ILE A 56 -13.60 -18.91 14.47
N LYS A 57 -13.27 -17.96 15.35
CA LYS A 57 -12.03 -17.98 16.13
C LYS A 57 -11.95 -19.21 17.04
N VAL A 58 -13.04 -19.57 17.71
CA VAL A 58 -13.11 -20.80 18.52
C VAL A 58 -12.82 -22.03 17.68
N ALA A 59 -13.39 -22.13 16.47
CA ALA A 59 -13.17 -23.27 15.58
C ALA A 59 -11.71 -23.32 15.08
N GLN A 60 -11.13 -22.18 14.70
CA GLN A 60 -9.73 -22.07 14.28
C GLN A 60 -8.77 -22.54 15.38
N ILE A 61 -8.91 -22.02 16.60
CA ILE A 61 -8.06 -22.41 17.72
C ILE A 61 -8.30 -23.87 18.10
N SER A 62 -9.57 -24.34 18.06
CA SER A 62 -9.87 -25.76 18.29
C SER A 62 -9.14 -26.67 17.30
N ALA A 63 -9.09 -26.30 16.02
CA ALA A 63 -8.34 -27.06 15.00
C ALA A 63 -6.83 -27.03 15.24
N GLN A 64 -6.26 -25.89 15.69
CA GLN A 64 -4.85 -25.80 16.07
C GLN A 64 -4.49 -26.65 17.29
N LEU A 65 -5.45 -26.86 18.21
CA LEU A 65 -5.34 -27.76 19.35
C LEU A 65 -5.66 -29.22 18.99
N GLU A 66 -5.73 -29.56 17.70
CA GLU A 66 -6.06 -30.89 17.16
C GLU A 66 -7.45 -31.40 17.56
N ARG A 67 -8.36 -30.50 18.00
CA ARG A 67 -9.76 -30.81 18.33
C ARG A 67 -10.64 -30.69 17.09
N TYR A 68 -10.29 -31.45 16.05
CA TYR A 68 -10.87 -31.32 14.71
C TYR A 68 -12.38 -31.58 14.68
N ASP A 69 -12.89 -32.54 15.46
CA ASP A 69 -14.33 -32.82 15.50
C ASP A 69 -15.15 -31.64 16.02
N ALA A 70 -14.66 -30.99 17.08
CA ALA A 70 -15.30 -29.82 17.68
C ALA A 70 -15.23 -28.61 16.73
N ALA A 71 -14.08 -28.39 16.09
CA ALA A 71 -13.91 -27.33 15.10
C ALA A 71 -14.86 -27.52 13.91
N ARG A 72 -14.94 -28.75 13.39
CA ARG A 72 -15.82 -29.13 12.28
C ARG A 72 -17.29 -28.87 12.61
N GLU A 73 -17.76 -29.30 13.78
CA GLU A 73 -19.16 -29.12 14.19
C GLU A 73 -19.54 -27.64 14.24
N ILE A 74 -18.66 -26.78 14.76
CA ILE A 74 -18.87 -25.33 14.77
C ILE A 74 -18.98 -24.78 13.34
N TYR A 75 -18.08 -25.16 12.44
CA TYR A 75 -18.13 -24.73 11.04
C TYR A 75 -19.39 -25.22 10.31
N GLU A 76 -19.82 -26.47 10.53
CA GLU A 76 -21.05 -27.01 9.94
C GLU A 76 -22.29 -26.23 10.41
N ASN A 77 -22.35 -25.87 11.69
CA ASN A 77 -23.44 -25.07 12.24
C ASN A 77 -23.43 -23.63 11.69
N LEU A 78 -22.24 -23.03 11.54
CA LEU A 78 -22.08 -21.72 10.90
C LEU A 78 -22.48 -21.76 9.41
N ALA A 79 -22.16 -22.84 8.70
CA ALA A 79 -22.58 -23.01 7.31
C ALA A 79 -24.10 -23.10 7.19
N LYS A 80 -24.75 -23.93 8.00
CA LYS A 80 -26.22 -24.10 8.01
C LYS A 80 -26.93 -22.78 8.31
N SER A 81 -26.52 -22.09 9.37
CA SER A 81 -27.11 -20.78 9.73
C SER A 81 -26.84 -19.70 8.68
N SER A 82 -25.72 -19.78 7.95
CA SER A 82 -25.42 -18.85 6.86
C SER A 82 -26.36 -19.06 5.67
N MET A 83 -26.79 -20.30 5.40
CA MET A 83 -27.72 -20.62 4.30
C MET A 83 -29.12 -20.02 4.51
N ASP A 84 -29.53 -19.78 5.76
CA ASP A 84 -30.81 -19.14 6.09
C ASP A 84 -30.81 -17.63 5.77
N SER A 85 -29.65 -17.03 5.45
CA SER A 85 -29.49 -15.61 5.16
C SER A 85 -29.06 -15.35 3.71
N ASN A 86 -29.85 -14.55 2.98
CA ASN A 86 -29.50 -14.15 1.61
C ASN A 86 -28.17 -13.39 1.49
N LEU A 87 -27.73 -12.73 2.55
CA LEU A 87 -26.46 -12.01 2.60
C LEU A 87 -25.31 -12.94 2.97
N LEU A 88 -25.50 -13.84 3.94
CA LEU A 88 -24.42 -14.68 4.48
C LEU A 88 -24.25 -16.01 3.75
N LYS A 89 -25.21 -16.44 2.92
CA LYS A 89 -25.14 -17.71 2.17
C LYS A 89 -23.86 -17.85 1.33
N PHE A 90 -23.27 -16.75 0.90
CA PHE A 90 -21.99 -16.76 0.16
C PHE A 90 -20.82 -17.24 1.03
N ASN A 91 -20.89 -17.09 2.35
CA ASN A 91 -19.88 -17.55 3.30
C ASN A 91 -20.01 -19.04 3.64
N ALA A 92 -21.17 -19.66 3.37
CA ALA A 92 -21.43 -21.05 3.72
C ALA A 92 -20.38 -22.00 3.13
N LYS A 93 -19.96 -21.77 1.87
CA LYS A 93 -18.96 -22.59 1.18
C LYS A 93 -17.59 -22.57 1.88
N ASN A 94 -17.17 -21.41 2.38
CA ASN A 94 -15.92 -21.30 3.15
C ASN A 94 -16.01 -22.05 4.48
N HIS A 95 -17.17 -21.99 5.17
CA HIS A 95 -17.38 -22.76 6.38
C HIS A 95 -17.38 -24.28 6.10
N LEU A 96 -18.05 -24.73 5.03
CA LEU A 96 -18.04 -26.13 4.60
C LEU A 96 -16.64 -26.61 4.21
N LEU A 97 -15.84 -25.77 3.55
CA LEU A 97 -14.44 -26.08 3.26
C LEU A 97 -13.64 -26.31 4.53
N ASN A 98 -13.71 -25.39 5.49
CA ASN A 98 -12.97 -25.50 6.75
C ASN A 98 -13.42 -26.74 7.55
N ALA A 99 -14.71 -27.05 7.55
CA ALA A 99 -15.25 -28.28 8.13
C ALA A 99 -14.67 -29.54 7.44
N GLY A 100 -14.60 -29.54 6.11
CA GLY A 100 -14.01 -30.62 5.33
C GLY A 100 -12.52 -30.81 5.56
N ILE A 101 -11.76 -29.71 5.70
CA ILE A 101 -10.34 -29.75 6.06
C ILE A 101 -10.16 -30.35 7.46
N CYS A 102 -11.00 -29.97 8.43
CA CYS A 102 -10.99 -30.58 9.77
C CYS A 102 -11.30 -32.09 9.70
N ALA A 103 -12.28 -32.50 8.89
CA ALA A 103 -12.58 -33.91 8.66
C ALA A 103 -11.40 -34.67 8.01
N LEU A 104 -10.69 -34.04 7.08
CA LEU A 104 -9.51 -34.64 6.46
C LEU A 104 -8.34 -34.78 7.46
N ALA A 105 -8.21 -33.82 8.37
CA ALA A 105 -7.19 -33.83 9.42
C ALA A 105 -7.36 -34.99 10.43
N THR A 106 -8.57 -35.55 10.59
CA THR A 106 -8.78 -36.76 11.40
C THR A 106 -8.24 -38.04 10.75
N LYS A 107 -7.81 -37.95 9.48
CA LYS A 107 -7.26 -39.07 8.68
C LYS A 107 -8.27 -40.18 8.39
N ASP A 108 -9.56 -39.92 8.60
CA ASP A 108 -10.66 -40.84 8.30
C ASP A 108 -11.30 -40.48 6.94
N LEU A 109 -10.86 -41.18 5.89
CA LEU A 109 -11.40 -40.98 4.54
C LEU A 109 -12.89 -41.30 4.42
N VAL A 110 -13.41 -42.24 5.22
CA VAL A 110 -14.83 -42.60 5.18
C VAL A 110 -15.65 -41.45 5.74
N LEU A 111 -15.19 -40.85 6.84
CA LEU A 111 -15.78 -39.64 7.41
C LEU A 111 -15.81 -38.50 6.39
N VAL A 112 -14.70 -38.25 5.70
CA VAL A 112 -14.60 -37.16 4.72
C VAL A 112 -15.57 -37.37 3.55
N GLN A 113 -15.63 -38.57 2.98
CA GLN A 113 -16.54 -38.86 1.87
C GLN A 113 -18.01 -38.74 2.29
N MET A 114 -18.37 -39.24 3.47
CA MET A 114 -19.71 -39.07 4.04
C MET A 114 -20.04 -37.59 4.21
N LYS A 115 -19.11 -36.81 4.77
CA LYS A 115 -19.29 -35.37 5.03
C LYS A 115 -19.37 -34.55 3.76
N MET A 116 -18.64 -34.89 2.71
CA MET A 116 -18.81 -34.24 1.40
C MET A 116 -20.22 -34.41 0.84
N GLY A 117 -20.86 -35.57 1.04
CA GLY A 117 -22.27 -35.77 0.71
C GLY A 117 -23.17 -34.82 1.51
N GLU A 118 -22.99 -34.77 2.83
CA GLU A 118 -23.75 -33.85 3.70
C GLU A 118 -23.55 -32.37 3.33
N TYR A 119 -22.35 -31.98 2.88
CA TYR A 119 -22.07 -30.59 2.48
C TYR A 119 -22.79 -30.21 1.18
N GLN A 120 -22.97 -31.15 0.25
CA GLN A 120 -23.81 -30.96 -0.94
C GLN A 120 -25.30 -30.91 -0.59
N ASP A 121 -25.74 -31.59 0.47
CA ASP A 121 -27.11 -31.47 0.96
C ASP A 121 -27.36 -30.09 1.60
N ILE A 122 -26.35 -29.49 2.26
CA ILE A 122 -26.43 -28.13 2.81
C ILE A 122 -26.41 -27.07 1.71
N ASP A 123 -25.50 -27.18 0.74
CA ASP A 123 -25.42 -26.33 -0.45
C ASP A 123 -25.15 -27.19 -1.68
N TYR A 124 -26.18 -27.39 -2.51
CA TYR A 124 -26.11 -28.19 -3.73
C TYR A 124 -25.07 -27.69 -4.74
N THR A 125 -24.64 -26.42 -4.64
CA THR A 125 -23.59 -25.84 -5.50
C THR A 125 -22.18 -26.04 -4.95
N PHE A 126 -22.03 -26.57 -3.72
CA PHE A 126 -20.74 -26.72 -3.07
C PHE A 126 -19.79 -27.60 -3.90
N GLY A 127 -20.25 -28.73 -4.44
CA GLY A 127 -19.40 -29.65 -5.20
C GLY A 127 -18.69 -29.03 -6.41
N ASP A 128 -19.38 -28.14 -7.13
CA ASP A 128 -18.85 -27.45 -8.31
C ASP A 128 -18.18 -26.10 -7.99
N SER A 129 -18.32 -25.62 -6.76
CA SER A 129 -17.65 -24.41 -6.28
C SER A 129 -16.13 -24.58 -6.23
N ARG A 130 -15.40 -23.45 -6.18
CA ARG A 130 -13.95 -23.48 -6.01
C ARG A 130 -13.55 -24.18 -4.70
N GLU A 131 -14.30 -23.95 -3.62
CA GLU A 131 -14.09 -24.55 -2.31
C GLU A 131 -14.28 -26.07 -2.37
N GLY A 132 -15.36 -26.55 -2.98
CA GLY A 132 -15.63 -27.98 -3.12
C GLY A 132 -14.63 -28.69 -4.04
N LYS A 133 -14.24 -28.06 -5.16
CA LYS A 133 -13.19 -28.59 -6.05
C LYS A 133 -11.84 -28.70 -5.35
N PHE A 134 -11.49 -27.71 -4.54
CA PHE A 134 -10.26 -27.75 -3.75
C PHE A 134 -10.29 -28.87 -2.71
N LEU A 135 -11.38 -29.00 -1.94
CA LEU A 135 -11.52 -30.10 -0.98
C LEU A 135 -11.43 -31.48 -1.67
N GLN A 136 -12.10 -31.65 -2.81
CA GLN A 136 -11.99 -32.87 -3.62
C GLN A 136 -10.55 -33.12 -4.10
N GLY A 137 -9.83 -32.06 -4.49
CA GLY A 137 -8.42 -32.12 -4.85
C GLY A 137 -7.55 -32.59 -3.69
N MET A 138 -7.74 -32.02 -2.49
CA MET A 138 -7.04 -32.45 -1.27
C MET A 138 -7.32 -33.91 -0.92
N VAL A 139 -8.58 -34.35 -1.02
CA VAL A 139 -8.97 -35.74 -0.77
C VAL A 139 -8.29 -36.69 -1.76
N LYS A 140 -8.31 -36.38 -3.06
CA LYS A 140 -7.62 -37.18 -4.09
C LYS A 140 -6.10 -37.22 -3.88
N ALA A 141 -5.50 -36.10 -3.48
CA ALA A 141 -4.07 -36.04 -3.18
C ALA A 141 -3.72 -36.93 -1.98
N TYR A 142 -4.57 -36.95 -0.95
CA TYR A 142 -4.40 -37.83 0.20
C TYR A 142 -4.62 -39.31 -0.17
N GLU A 143 -5.65 -39.64 -0.94
CA GLU A 143 -5.94 -41.00 -1.42
C GLU A 143 -4.79 -41.57 -2.28
N SER A 144 -4.14 -40.71 -3.07
CA SER A 144 -3.03 -41.08 -3.95
C SER A 144 -1.64 -40.92 -3.32
N PHE A 145 -1.56 -40.46 -2.07
CA PHE A 145 -0.30 -40.12 -1.38
C PHE A 145 0.62 -39.22 -2.22
N SER A 146 0.05 -38.28 -2.98
CA SER A 146 0.79 -37.40 -3.89
C SER A 146 0.95 -36.00 -3.31
N ALA A 147 2.18 -35.64 -2.97
CA ALA A 147 2.54 -34.28 -2.56
C ALA A 147 2.36 -33.28 -3.72
N ASP A 148 2.64 -33.70 -4.95
CA ASP A 148 2.47 -32.87 -6.15
C ASP A 148 1.00 -32.53 -6.39
N ALA A 149 0.10 -33.52 -6.29
CA ALA A 149 -1.33 -33.28 -6.44
C ALA A 149 -1.90 -32.36 -5.34
N PHE A 150 -1.33 -32.42 -4.13
CA PHE A 150 -1.67 -31.49 -3.05
C PHE A 150 -1.20 -30.07 -3.38
N ALA A 151 0.05 -29.91 -3.81
CA ALA A 151 0.61 -28.63 -4.23
C ALA A 151 -0.19 -28.01 -5.39
N ASP A 152 -0.58 -28.82 -6.38
CA ASP A 152 -1.42 -28.40 -7.49
C ASP A 152 -2.80 -27.92 -7.01
N ALA A 153 -3.46 -28.68 -6.12
CA ALA A 153 -4.76 -28.28 -5.58
C ALA A 153 -4.68 -26.94 -4.82
N VAL A 154 -3.63 -26.76 -4.00
CA VAL A 154 -3.36 -25.51 -3.28
C VAL A 154 -3.08 -24.37 -4.26
N TYR A 155 -2.27 -24.60 -5.29
CA TYR A 155 -1.98 -23.60 -6.30
C TYR A 155 -3.25 -23.13 -7.03
N GLN A 156 -4.13 -24.06 -7.43
CA GLN A 156 -5.36 -23.72 -8.14
C GLN A 156 -6.31 -22.85 -7.31
N ILE A 157 -6.55 -23.19 -6.03
CA ILE A 157 -7.41 -22.35 -5.18
C ILE A 157 -6.75 -21.01 -4.84
N MET A 158 -5.41 -20.96 -4.74
CA MET A 158 -4.67 -19.71 -4.52
C MET A 158 -4.69 -18.80 -5.75
N ALA A 159 -4.57 -19.36 -6.96
CA ALA A 159 -4.65 -18.61 -8.21
C ALA A 159 -6.03 -17.93 -8.40
N ASP A 160 -7.11 -18.61 -7.97
CA ASP A 160 -8.48 -18.09 -7.98
C ASP A 160 -8.78 -17.11 -6.82
N CYS A 161 -7.82 -16.92 -5.90
CA CYS A 161 -7.91 -16.02 -4.74
C CYS A 161 -7.04 -14.77 -4.88
N LYS A 162 -6.47 -14.48 -6.06
CA LYS A 162 -5.75 -13.22 -6.28
C LYS A 162 -6.67 -12.05 -5.94
N LYS A 163 -6.30 -11.30 -4.90
CA LYS A 163 -7.00 -10.08 -4.51
C LYS A 163 -6.97 -9.13 -5.69
N LYS A 164 -8.07 -8.44 -5.93
CA LYS A 164 -8.11 -7.29 -6.84
C LYS A 164 -8.00 -6.01 -6.03
N PHE A 165 -7.73 -4.88 -6.68
CA PHE A 165 -7.78 -3.56 -6.07
C PHE A 165 -9.24 -3.10 -5.89
N GLU A 166 -9.71 -2.91 -4.67
CA GLU A 166 -11.09 -2.50 -4.38
C GLU A 166 -11.30 -0.98 -4.48
N LEU A 167 -11.36 -0.48 -5.73
CA LEU A 167 -11.46 0.95 -6.05
C LEU A 167 -12.52 1.70 -5.22
N SER A 168 -13.73 1.16 -5.09
CA SER A 168 -14.83 1.85 -4.41
C SER A 168 -14.55 2.09 -2.92
N VAL A 169 -13.88 1.16 -2.25
CA VAL A 169 -13.55 1.28 -0.82
C VAL A 169 -12.41 2.30 -0.64
N HIS A 170 -11.42 2.30 -1.53
CA HIS A 170 -10.35 3.30 -1.53
C HIS A 170 -10.87 4.72 -1.79
N LEU A 171 -11.80 4.90 -2.72
CA LEU A 171 -12.42 6.21 -2.97
C LEU A 171 -13.20 6.71 -1.74
N LYS A 172 -13.94 5.82 -1.07
CA LYS A 172 -14.62 6.16 0.19
C LYS A 172 -13.61 6.61 1.25
N HIS A 173 -12.50 5.90 1.41
CA HIS A 173 -11.43 6.26 2.34
C HIS A 173 -10.87 7.66 2.04
N LEU A 174 -10.48 7.92 0.78
CA LEU A 174 -9.89 9.19 0.35
C LEU A 174 -10.85 10.37 0.53
N LEU A 175 -12.14 10.20 0.19
CA LEU A 175 -13.16 11.24 0.37
C LEU A 175 -13.46 11.53 1.84
N ALA A 176 -13.29 10.55 2.73
CA ALA A 176 -13.50 10.70 4.17
C ALA A 176 -12.36 11.45 4.88
N LEU A 177 -11.19 11.63 4.23
CA LEU A 177 -10.06 12.35 4.83
C LEU A 177 -10.40 13.80 5.18
N LYS A 178 -11.33 14.44 4.45
CA LYS A 178 -11.77 15.82 4.73
C LYS A 178 -12.48 15.97 6.07
N ASP A 179 -13.04 14.89 6.61
CA ASP A 179 -13.85 14.88 7.82
C ASP A 179 -12.99 14.59 9.08
N LYS A 180 -11.73 14.14 8.91
CA LYS A 180 -10.79 13.83 10.00
C LYS A 180 -9.97 15.07 10.42
N LYS A 181 -10.63 16.08 11.01
CA LYS A 181 -9.98 17.36 11.37
C LYS A 181 -9.58 17.51 12.84
N GLU A 182 -10.13 16.71 13.75
CA GLU A 182 -10.07 16.99 15.20
C GLU A 182 -9.82 15.75 16.09
N ASP A 183 -9.47 14.59 15.52
CA ASP A 183 -9.11 13.41 16.32
C ASP A 183 -7.63 13.45 16.76
N PHE A 184 -7.25 12.52 17.64
CA PHE A 184 -5.88 12.44 18.16
C PHE A 184 -4.85 12.23 17.04
N GLU A 185 -5.19 11.46 16.01
CA GLU A 185 -4.32 11.21 14.86
C GLU A 185 -4.09 12.49 14.03
N ALA A 186 -5.14 13.30 13.84
CA ALA A 186 -5.04 14.60 13.18
C ALA A 186 -4.12 15.57 13.95
N CYS A 187 -4.13 15.54 15.29
CA CYS A 187 -3.21 16.33 16.11
C CYS A 187 -1.75 15.86 15.95
N MET A 188 -1.52 14.55 15.94
CA MET A 188 -0.18 13.98 15.79
C MET A 188 0.43 14.23 14.40
N THR A 189 -0.40 14.39 13.38
CA THR A 189 0.00 14.60 11.98
C THR A 189 -0.15 16.06 11.53
N GLU A 190 -0.50 16.96 12.44
CA GLU A 190 -0.77 18.38 12.13
C GLU A 190 0.38 19.02 11.35
N HIS A 191 1.62 18.81 11.79
CA HIS A 191 2.83 19.38 11.19
C HIS A 191 3.08 18.96 9.73
N MET A 192 2.42 17.92 9.22
CA MET A 192 2.59 17.39 7.86
C MET A 192 1.28 17.37 7.05
N ARG A 193 0.26 18.12 7.48
CA ARG A 193 -1.07 18.14 6.86
C ARG A 193 -1.05 18.43 5.37
N LEU A 194 -0.22 19.38 4.93
CA LEU A 194 -0.06 19.71 3.51
C LEU A 194 0.43 18.51 2.68
N SER A 195 1.33 17.69 3.24
CA SER A 195 1.76 16.45 2.59
C SER A 195 0.62 15.44 2.48
N GLY A 196 -0.19 15.31 3.55
CA GLY A 196 -1.42 14.51 3.54
C GLY A 196 -2.39 14.93 2.44
N MET A 197 -2.56 16.24 2.24
CA MET A 197 -3.37 16.79 1.15
C MET A 197 -2.79 16.42 -0.21
N TYR A 198 -1.47 16.51 -0.40
CA TYR A 198 -0.83 16.12 -1.65
C TYR A 198 -1.08 14.64 -1.97
N TRP A 199 -0.89 13.74 -1.02
CA TRP A 199 -1.13 12.31 -1.21
C TRP A 199 -2.60 12.00 -1.52
N GLY A 200 -3.54 12.66 -0.82
CA GLY A 200 -4.97 12.50 -1.06
C GLY A 200 -5.40 13.02 -2.44
N VAL A 201 -5.00 14.24 -2.80
CA VAL A 201 -5.28 14.85 -4.11
C VAL A 201 -4.63 14.03 -5.22
N GLY A 202 -3.38 13.64 -5.05
CA GLY A 202 -2.64 12.82 -5.99
C GLY A 202 -3.31 11.47 -6.23
N ALA A 203 -3.77 10.79 -5.17
CA ALA A 203 -4.48 9.53 -5.30
C ALA A 203 -5.81 9.70 -6.05
N MET A 204 -6.62 10.70 -5.70
CA MET A 204 -7.89 10.98 -6.38
C MET A 204 -7.69 11.33 -7.87
N TYR A 205 -6.66 12.12 -8.17
CA TYR A 205 -6.31 12.48 -9.55
C TYR A 205 -5.82 11.27 -10.34
N LEU A 206 -4.94 10.44 -9.77
CA LEU A 206 -4.47 9.22 -10.45
C LEU A 206 -5.59 8.22 -10.69
N LEU A 207 -6.55 8.11 -9.77
CA LEU A 207 -7.70 7.22 -9.94
C LEU A 207 -8.75 7.76 -10.93
N GLY A 208 -8.66 9.02 -11.38
CA GLY A 208 -9.63 9.63 -12.30
C GLY A 208 -10.93 10.12 -11.64
N TYR A 209 -10.85 10.49 -10.36
CA TYR A 209 -11.99 10.95 -9.55
C TYR A 209 -11.82 12.37 -9.00
N GLU A 210 -11.00 13.20 -9.63
CA GLU A 210 -10.77 14.57 -9.20
C GLU A 210 -12.04 15.45 -9.17
N GLN A 211 -13.06 15.10 -9.97
CA GLN A 211 -14.37 15.76 -9.98
C GLN A 211 -15.16 15.57 -8.68
N GLU A 212 -14.84 14.54 -7.88
CA GLU A 212 -15.49 14.29 -6.57
C GLU A 212 -14.84 15.12 -5.45
N MET A 213 -13.72 15.79 -5.73
CA MET A 213 -13.07 16.71 -4.80
C MET A 213 -13.71 18.10 -4.82
N ASP A 214 -13.35 18.93 -3.83
CA ASP A 214 -13.65 20.37 -3.83
C ASP A 214 -12.35 21.17 -4.02
N PRO A 215 -11.95 21.50 -5.27
CA PRO A 215 -10.70 22.17 -5.55
C PRO A 215 -10.56 23.51 -4.84
N GLU A 216 -11.63 24.31 -4.71
CA GLU A 216 -11.51 25.63 -4.09
C GLU A 216 -11.30 25.53 -2.57
N THR A 217 -11.95 24.59 -1.90
CA THR A 217 -11.65 24.31 -0.48
C THR A 217 -10.21 23.82 -0.30
N ILE A 218 -9.75 22.90 -1.14
CA ILE A 218 -8.37 22.39 -1.10
C ILE A 218 -7.37 23.53 -1.32
N LEU A 219 -7.57 24.34 -2.37
CA LEU A 219 -6.70 25.47 -2.70
C LEU A 219 -6.68 26.51 -1.59
N LYS A 220 -7.81 26.77 -0.94
CA LYS A 220 -7.86 27.66 0.22
C LYS A 220 -6.95 27.15 1.34
N GLU A 221 -7.08 25.88 1.75
CA GLU A 221 -6.25 25.29 2.82
C GLU A 221 -4.76 25.28 2.43
N VAL A 222 -4.41 24.99 1.17
CA VAL A 222 -3.02 25.07 0.68
C VAL A 222 -2.48 26.50 0.76
N LEU A 223 -3.24 27.50 0.30
CA LEU A 223 -2.79 28.89 0.24
C LEU A 223 -2.70 29.54 1.63
N GLU A 224 -3.43 29.04 2.63
CA GLU A 224 -3.25 29.45 4.03
C GLU A 224 -1.88 29.03 4.60
N CYS A 225 -1.21 28.06 3.98
CA CYS A 225 0.15 27.65 4.33
C CYS A 225 1.24 28.44 3.59
N TYR A 226 0.88 29.38 2.69
CA TYR A 226 1.82 30.17 1.90
C TYR A 226 2.40 31.35 2.70
N HIS A 227 3.71 31.51 2.67
CA HIS A 227 4.43 32.53 3.44
C HIS A 227 4.87 33.73 2.61
N ASP A 228 5.08 34.85 3.30
CA ASP A 228 5.58 36.08 2.70
C ASP A 228 6.98 35.95 2.09
N ASN A 229 7.75 34.92 2.42
CA ASN A 229 9.04 34.68 1.77
C ASN A 229 8.92 33.87 0.46
N GLY A 230 7.73 33.33 0.14
CA GLY A 230 7.49 32.50 -1.04
C GLY A 230 7.49 30.99 -0.79
N GLY A 231 7.79 30.53 0.43
CA GLY A 231 7.72 29.12 0.81
C GLY A 231 6.35 28.70 1.35
N PHE A 232 6.15 27.40 1.54
CA PHE A 232 4.98 26.84 2.21
C PHE A 232 5.37 26.09 3.49
N GLY A 233 4.54 26.23 4.54
CA GLY A 233 4.63 25.42 5.75
C GLY A 233 3.83 24.12 5.65
N GLY A 234 4.07 23.18 6.58
CA GLY A 234 3.36 21.90 6.61
C GLY A 234 1.90 22.01 7.08
N ASN A 235 1.57 23.10 7.75
CA ASN A 235 0.24 23.53 8.14
C ASN A 235 0.25 25.04 8.43
N VAL A 236 -0.94 25.62 8.65
CA VAL A 236 -1.10 27.03 9.03
C VAL A 236 -0.34 27.31 10.34
N GLY A 237 0.51 28.35 10.31
CA GLY A 237 1.34 28.74 11.46
C GLY A 237 2.65 27.96 11.62
N HIS A 238 2.96 27.01 10.73
CA HIS A 238 4.25 26.31 10.71
C HIS A 238 5.25 27.01 9.79
N ASP A 239 6.54 26.88 10.12
CA ASP A 239 7.64 27.45 9.35
C ASP A 239 7.64 26.92 7.89
N PRO A 240 7.98 27.78 6.91
CA PRO A 240 8.09 27.37 5.53
C PRO A 240 9.30 26.45 5.33
N HIS A 241 9.08 25.36 4.61
CA HIS A 241 10.11 24.35 4.36
C HIS A 241 10.01 23.84 2.92
N LEU A 242 11.15 23.45 2.35
CA LEU A 242 11.25 23.07 0.94
C LEU A 242 10.39 21.87 0.55
N LEU A 243 10.28 20.87 1.43
CA LEU A 243 9.40 19.71 1.24
C LEU A 243 7.93 20.10 1.05
N TYR A 244 7.41 20.96 1.94
CA TYR A 244 6.03 21.43 1.88
C TYR A 244 5.83 22.39 0.70
N THR A 245 6.84 23.19 0.36
CA THR A 245 6.84 24.02 -0.84
C THR A 245 6.68 23.18 -2.10
N LEU A 246 7.40 22.06 -2.23
CA LEU A 246 7.18 21.14 -3.35
C LEU A 246 5.77 20.56 -3.32
N HIS A 247 5.30 20.03 -2.19
CA HIS A 247 3.96 19.42 -2.11
C HIS A 247 2.84 20.40 -2.48
N ALA A 248 2.94 21.66 -2.06
CA ALA A 248 2.03 22.72 -2.52
C ALA A 248 2.09 22.89 -4.04
N LEU A 249 3.28 22.97 -4.64
CA LEU A 249 3.44 23.11 -6.09
C LEU A 249 2.88 21.90 -6.85
N LEU A 250 3.00 20.68 -6.32
CA LEU A 250 2.41 19.48 -6.92
C LEU A 250 0.88 19.54 -6.90
N ILE A 251 0.28 19.96 -5.78
CA ILE A 251 -1.18 20.19 -5.69
C ILE A 251 -1.62 21.28 -6.67
N LEU A 252 -0.92 22.42 -6.67
CA LEU A 252 -1.23 23.54 -7.57
C LEU A 252 -1.07 23.16 -9.04
N ALA A 253 -0.09 22.31 -9.38
CA ALA A 253 0.07 21.79 -10.73
C ALA A 253 -1.12 20.90 -11.15
N MET A 254 -1.48 19.91 -10.33
CA MET A 254 -2.62 19.02 -10.61
C MET A 254 -3.95 19.78 -10.71
N LEU A 255 -4.14 20.82 -9.90
CA LEU A 255 -5.36 21.66 -9.91
C LEU A 255 -5.26 22.87 -10.86
N ASN A 256 -4.23 22.94 -11.70
CA ASN A 256 -4.00 24.04 -12.65
C ASN A 256 -4.08 25.44 -12.03
N ALA A 257 -3.49 25.60 -10.85
CA ALA A 257 -3.62 26.75 -9.96
C ALA A 257 -2.30 27.45 -9.63
N LEU A 258 -1.20 27.15 -10.34
CA LEU A 258 0.11 27.80 -10.14
C LEU A 258 0.04 29.34 -10.24
N SER A 259 -0.91 29.88 -11.01
CA SER A 259 -1.15 31.33 -11.14
C SER A 259 -1.70 32.00 -9.87
N ARG A 260 -2.09 31.23 -8.85
CA ARG A 260 -2.61 31.72 -7.57
C ARG A 260 -1.52 32.19 -6.61
N ILE A 261 -0.25 31.95 -6.93
CA ILE A 261 0.91 32.37 -6.15
C ILE A 261 1.86 33.23 -6.98
N ASP A 262 2.76 33.92 -6.28
CA ASP A 262 3.90 34.59 -6.92
C ASP A 262 4.99 33.54 -7.21
N THR A 263 4.94 32.98 -8.41
CA THR A 263 5.84 31.89 -8.85
C THR A 263 7.32 32.30 -8.83
N LEU A 264 7.64 33.57 -9.11
CA LEU A 264 9.01 34.07 -9.08
C LEU A 264 9.51 34.20 -7.64
N LYS A 265 8.64 34.61 -6.72
CA LYS A 265 8.96 34.67 -5.30
C LYS A 265 9.21 33.28 -4.72
N THR A 266 8.36 32.30 -5.04
CA THR A 266 8.59 30.90 -4.65
C THR A 266 9.88 30.35 -5.24
N ALA A 267 10.16 30.62 -6.51
CA ALA A 267 11.43 30.19 -7.14
C ALA A 267 12.65 30.83 -6.45
N SER A 268 12.55 32.11 -6.06
CA SER A 268 13.59 32.82 -5.32
C SER A 268 13.81 32.21 -3.93
N TYR A 269 12.72 31.85 -3.22
CA TYR A 269 12.79 31.13 -1.95
C TYR A 269 13.49 29.77 -2.09
N VAL A 270 13.20 29.01 -3.14
CA VAL A 270 13.86 27.72 -3.38
C VAL A 270 15.34 27.92 -3.73
N ALA A 271 15.66 28.87 -4.60
CA ALA A 271 17.02 29.11 -5.06
C ALA A 271 17.98 29.55 -3.95
N GLN A 272 17.52 30.40 -3.02
CA GLN A 272 18.36 30.85 -1.89
C GLN A 272 18.73 29.74 -0.90
N LEU A 273 18.08 28.58 -0.96
CA LEU A 273 18.40 27.43 -0.10
C LEU A 273 19.60 26.61 -0.62
N GLN A 274 20.12 26.92 -1.81
CA GLN A 274 21.33 26.28 -2.32
C GLN A 274 22.57 26.78 -1.56
N LEU A 275 23.37 25.85 -1.05
CA LEU A 275 24.64 26.12 -0.40
C LEU A 275 25.79 26.19 -1.39
N ALA A 276 26.91 26.73 -0.91
CA ALA A 276 28.12 26.92 -1.70
C ALA A 276 28.75 25.60 -2.19
N ASP A 277 28.41 24.44 -1.64
CA ASP A 277 28.89 23.12 -2.11
C ASP A 277 27.92 22.46 -3.11
N GLY A 278 26.80 23.11 -3.44
CA GLY A 278 25.76 22.61 -4.35
C GLY A 278 24.61 21.90 -3.66
N SER A 279 24.76 21.54 -2.38
CA SER A 279 23.68 20.96 -1.57
C SER A 279 22.57 21.98 -1.32
N PHE A 280 21.41 21.50 -0.85
CA PHE A 280 20.29 22.36 -0.46
C PHE A 280 19.94 22.12 0.99
N VAL A 281 19.58 23.21 1.69
CA VAL A 281 18.96 23.13 3.01
C VAL A 281 17.44 23.07 2.91
N GLY A 282 16.79 22.44 3.88
CA GLY A 282 15.33 22.33 3.92
C GLY A 282 14.64 23.65 4.27
N ASP A 283 15.30 24.46 5.10
CA ASP A 283 14.81 25.74 5.61
C ASP A 283 15.96 26.58 6.22
N GLN A 284 15.61 27.60 7.00
CA GLN A 284 16.55 28.50 7.68
C GLN A 284 17.40 27.83 8.79
N TRP A 285 17.05 26.62 9.23
CA TRP A 285 17.73 25.90 10.32
C TRP A 285 18.89 25.03 9.82
N GLY A 286 19.02 24.87 8.49
CA GLY A 286 20.26 24.43 7.87
C GLY A 286 20.49 22.92 7.80
N GLU A 287 19.44 22.09 7.97
CA GLU A 287 19.54 20.65 7.67
C GLU A 287 19.85 20.45 6.19
N VAL A 288 20.84 19.60 5.88
CA VAL A 288 21.19 19.21 4.51
C VAL A 288 20.79 17.75 4.28
N ASP A 289 20.15 17.50 3.14
CA ASP A 289 19.75 16.16 2.72
C ASP A 289 19.60 16.11 1.18
N THR A 290 19.97 14.98 0.57
CA THR A 290 19.63 14.65 -0.83
C THR A 290 18.18 14.95 -1.22
N LYS A 291 17.22 14.73 -0.32
CA LYS A 291 15.79 15.02 -0.53
C LYS A 291 15.56 16.48 -0.88
N PHE A 292 16.28 17.42 -0.26
CA PHE A 292 16.14 18.84 -0.50
C PHE A 292 16.65 19.23 -1.88
N THR A 293 17.71 18.57 -2.36
CA THR A 293 18.17 18.78 -3.73
C THR A 293 17.11 18.34 -4.75
N TYR A 294 16.53 17.15 -4.58
CA TYR A 294 15.41 16.70 -5.41
C TYR A 294 14.23 17.68 -5.36
N CYS A 295 13.83 18.10 -4.14
CA CYS A 295 12.71 19.01 -3.98
C CYS A 295 12.94 20.37 -4.66
N ALA A 296 14.16 20.92 -4.53
CA ALA A 296 14.51 22.18 -5.17
C ALA A 296 14.46 22.09 -6.70
N LEU A 297 15.07 21.07 -7.29
CA LEU A 297 15.11 20.92 -8.74
C LEU A 297 13.73 20.60 -9.32
N SER A 298 12.92 19.80 -8.62
CA SER A 298 11.54 19.53 -9.02
C SER A 298 10.67 20.79 -8.96
N ALA A 299 10.76 21.56 -7.86
CA ALA A 299 10.04 22.82 -7.72
C ALA A 299 10.45 23.84 -8.80
N LEU A 300 11.76 24.02 -9.03
CA LEU A 300 12.26 24.95 -10.05
C LEU A 300 11.93 24.50 -11.48
N SER A 301 11.80 23.19 -11.73
CA SER A 301 11.31 22.66 -13.01
C SER A 301 9.84 23.03 -13.23
N ILE A 302 8.98 22.79 -12.24
CA ILE A 302 7.55 23.17 -12.28
C ILE A 302 7.39 24.68 -12.50
N LEU A 303 8.23 25.49 -11.85
CA LEU A 303 8.21 26.96 -11.94
C LEU A 303 8.89 27.50 -13.21
N LYS A 304 9.56 26.65 -14.00
CA LYS A 304 10.40 27.04 -15.15
C LYS A 304 11.53 28.02 -14.80
N GLN A 305 12.17 27.82 -13.63
CA GLN A 305 13.21 28.70 -13.05
C GLN A 305 14.52 27.96 -12.71
N MET A 306 14.83 26.86 -13.39
CA MET A 306 16.06 26.09 -13.16
C MET A 306 17.37 26.90 -13.28
N HIS A 307 17.35 28.01 -14.03
CA HIS A 307 18.50 28.89 -14.21
C HIS A 307 18.91 29.69 -12.96
N LEU A 308 18.10 29.68 -11.89
CA LEU A 308 18.38 30.38 -10.65
C LEU A 308 19.41 29.66 -9.75
N VAL A 309 19.74 28.39 -10.05
CA VAL A 309 20.62 27.56 -9.23
C VAL A 309 21.76 26.96 -10.06
N ASP A 310 22.84 26.60 -9.37
CA ASP A 310 23.95 25.86 -9.96
C ASP A 310 23.61 24.37 -10.02
N VAL A 311 22.96 23.96 -11.10
CA VAL A 311 22.55 22.56 -11.32
C VAL A 311 23.76 21.64 -11.37
N ALA A 312 24.86 22.05 -12.02
CA ALA A 312 26.05 21.21 -12.16
C ALA A 312 26.65 20.88 -10.78
N LYS A 313 26.73 21.87 -9.90
CA LYS A 313 27.22 21.70 -8.53
C LYS A 313 26.28 20.86 -7.68
N ALA A 314 24.97 21.01 -7.85
CA ALA A 314 23.99 20.14 -7.21
C ALA A 314 24.20 18.67 -7.60
N MET A 315 24.48 18.38 -8.87
CA MET A 315 24.77 17.00 -9.32
C MET A 315 26.09 16.46 -8.76
N GLU A 316 27.12 17.32 -8.65
CA GLU A 316 28.39 16.95 -8.01
C GLU A 316 28.21 16.61 -6.53
N HIS A 317 27.39 17.39 -5.80
CA HIS A 317 27.04 17.07 -4.41
C HIS A 317 26.28 15.75 -4.31
N ILE A 318 25.25 15.51 -5.13
CA ILE A 318 24.53 14.22 -5.14
C ILE A 318 25.48 13.05 -5.40
N ASN A 319 26.40 13.18 -6.36
CA ASN A 319 27.40 12.15 -6.62
C ASN A 319 28.32 11.89 -5.41
N SER A 320 28.57 12.89 -4.56
CA SER A 320 29.34 12.69 -3.32
C SER A 320 28.60 11.85 -2.26
N CYS A 321 27.28 11.71 -2.37
CA CYS A 321 26.46 10.85 -1.51
C CYS A 321 26.37 9.39 -2.00
N LYS A 322 26.99 9.07 -3.13
CA LYS A 322 27.02 7.72 -3.71
C LYS A 322 27.95 6.80 -2.92
N ASN A 323 27.47 5.60 -2.62
CA ASN A 323 28.22 4.58 -1.88
C ASN A 323 28.84 3.53 -2.81
N PHE A 324 29.70 2.69 -2.24
CA PHE A 324 30.39 1.61 -2.95
C PHE A 324 29.45 0.54 -3.51
N ASP A 325 28.23 0.43 -2.97
CA ASP A 325 27.19 -0.52 -3.37
C ASP A 325 26.29 0.03 -4.50
N GLY A 326 26.62 1.22 -5.03
CA GLY A 326 25.87 1.91 -6.07
C GLY A 326 24.70 2.74 -5.55
N GLY A 327 24.26 2.51 -4.30
CA GLY A 327 23.20 3.26 -3.65
C GLY A 327 23.63 4.65 -3.18
N PHE A 328 22.68 5.38 -2.58
CA PHE A 328 22.88 6.75 -2.09
C PHE A 328 22.37 6.88 -0.66
N GLY A 329 23.15 7.57 0.17
CA GLY A 329 22.74 8.02 1.50
C GLY A 329 22.22 9.45 1.49
N ASN A 330 21.69 9.91 2.63
CA ASN A 330 21.19 11.29 2.77
C ASN A 330 22.30 12.35 2.76
N LEU A 331 23.50 11.97 3.19
CA LEU A 331 24.75 12.74 3.19
C LEU A 331 25.92 11.83 2.75
N PRO A 332 27.08 12.40 2.39
CA PRO A 332 28.27 11.63 2.09
C PRO A 332 28.67 10.66 3.22
N GLY A 333 28.78 9.38 2.88
CA GLY A 333 29.15 8.32 3.82
C GLY A 333 28.00 7.75 4.67
N CYS A 334 26.76 8.25 4.52
CA CYS A 334 25.59 7.65 5.15
C CYS A 334 25.14 6.38 4.40
N GLU A 335 24.48 5.47 5.12
CA GLU A 335 23.97 4.20 4.58
C GLU A 335 23.07 4.41 3.36
N SER A 336 23.24 3.56 2.34
CA SER A 336 22.35 3.52 1.17
C SER A 336 20.91 3.19 1.59
N HIS A 337 19.94 3.96 1.08
CA HIS A 337 18.54 3.83 1.48
C HIS A 337 17.61 4.12 0.29
N GLY A 338 16.58 3.29 0.07
CA GLY A 338 15.68 3.37 -1.10
C GLY A 338 15.10 4.77 -1.36
N GLY A 339 14.62 5.46 -0.32
CA GLY A 339 14.14 6.85 -0.43
C GLY A 339 15.22 7.87 -0.81
N HIS A 340 16.48 7.66 -0.37
CA HIS A 340 17.61 8.52 -0.72
C HIS A 340 18.16 8.19 -2.10
N VAL A 341 18.09 6.93 -2.52
CA VAL A 341 18.31 6.52 -3.92
C VAL A 341 17.30 7.22 -4.84
N PHE A 342 16.00 7.17 -4.52
CA PHE A 342 14.98 7.85 -5.32
C PHE A 342 15.29 9.34 -5.48
N THR A 343 15.55 10.05 -4.37
CA THR A 343 15.78 11.49 -4.45
C THR A 343 17.11 11.84 -5.11
N ALA A 344 18.17 11.05 -4.91
CA ALA A 344 19.43 11.23 -5.63
C ALA A 344 19.28 10.99 -7.14
N VAL A 345 18.72 9.84 -7.56
CA VAL A 345 18.54 9.50 -8.97
C VAL A 345 17.52 10.43 -9.63
N GLY A 346 16.45 10.81 -8.93
CA GLY A 346 15.47 11.79 -9.39
C GLY A 346 16.09 13.18 -9.60
N ALA A 347 16.94 13.65 -8.67
CA ALA A 347 17.67 14.90 -8.85
C ALA A 347 18.63 14.82 -10.05
N LEU A 348 19.36 13.71 -10.20
CA LEU A 348 20.24 13.44 -11.35
C LEU A 348 19.47 13.40 -12.66
N SER A 349 18.25 12.84 -12.64
CA SER A 349 17.36 12.76 -13.80
C SER A 349 16.88 14.14 -14.25
N ILE A 350 16.43 14.97 -13.32
CA ILE A 350 16.04 16.37 -13.61
C ILE A 350 17.27 17.16 -14.10
N GLY A 351 18.44 16.93 -13.50
CA GLY A 351 19.70 17.58 -13.87
C GLY A 351 20.41 17.00 -15.09
N GLN A 352 19.84 16.03 -15.79
CA GLN A 352 20.41 15.38 -16.99
C GLN A 352 21.81 14.80 -16.75
N ALA A 353 21.99 14.11 -15.61
CA ALA A 353 23.26 13.54 -15.18
C ALA A 353 23.19 12.08 -14.67
N VAL A 354 22.11 11.34 -14.96
CA VAL A 354 21.95 9.93 -14.60
C VAL A 354 23.03 9.09 -15.27
N THR A 355 23.17 9.17 -16.60
CA THR A 355 24.20 8.40 -17.33
C THR A 355 25.63 8.78 -16.95
N LYS A 356 25.82 9.98 -16.37
CA LYS A 356 27.12 10.46 -15.92
C LYS A 356 27.52 9.87 -14.56
N TYR A 357 26.59 9.80 -13.60
CA TYR A 357 26.92 9.51 -12.20
C TYR A 357 26.38 8.17 -11.67
N VAL A 358 25.39 7.59 -12.34
CA VAL A 358 24.77 6.33 -11.91
C VAL A 358 25.38 5.15 -12.66
N ASP A 359 25.86 4.17 -11.90
CA ASP A 359 26.17 2.84 -12.43
C ASP A 359 24.87 2.02 -12.41
N ALA A 360 24.20 1.91 -13.56
CA ALA A 360 22.88 1.30 -13.66
C ALA A 360 22.87 -0.20 -13.34
N GLU A 361 23.99 -0.92 -13.58
CA GLU A 361 24.10 -2.34 -13.26
C GLU A 361 24.25 -2.52 -11.75
N LEU A 362 25.18 -1.80 -11.14
CA LEU A 362 25.44 -1.92 -9.70
C LEU A 362 24.24 -1.45 -8.87
N LEU A 363 23.66 -0.30 -9.21
CA LEU A 363 22.47 0.20 -8.54
C LEU A 363 21.25 -0.70 -8.81
N GLY A 364 21.10 -1.21 -10.03
CA GLY A 364 20.04 -2.15 -10.39
C GLY A 364 20.10 -3.43 -9.54
N TRP A 365 21.31 -3.96 -9.31
CA TRP A 365 21.51 -5.11 -8.42
C TRP A 365 21.10 -4.76 -6.98
N TRP A 366 21.58 -3.63 -6.44
CA TRP A 366 21.26 -3.20 -5.08
C TRP A 366 19.75 -3.03 -4.85
N LEU A 367 19.05 -2.41 -5.80
CA LEU A 367 17.59 -2.20 -5.77
C LEU A 367 16.81 -3.51 -5.90
N SER A 368 17.29 -4.45 -6.73
CA SER A 368 16.59 -5.73 -6.93
C SER A 368 16.69 -6.63 -5.70
N GLU A 369 17.82 -6.58 -4.99
CA GLU A 369 18.04 -7.24 -3.69
C GLU A 369 17.26 -6.59 -2.53
N ARG A 370 16.36 -5.63 -2.80
CA ARG A 370 15.36 -5.14 -1.84
C ARG A 370 14.10 -5.98 -1.82
N GLN A 371 13.86 -6.80 -2.84
CA GLN A 371 12.65 -7.62 -2.88
C GLN A 371 12.77 -8.77 -1.88
N CYS A 372 11.94 -8.71 -0.83
CA CYS A 372 11.89 -9.72 0.22
C CYS A 372 11.08 -10.95 -0.21
N ASP A 373 11.15 -12.02 0.58
CA ASP A 373 10.37 -13.24 0.38
C ASP A 373 8.85 -12.99 0.35
N SER A 374 8.38 -11.96 1.05
CA SER A 374 6.98 -11.51 1.05
C SER A 374 6.53 -10.93 -0.30
N GLY A 375 7.46 -10.66 -1.23
CA GLY A 375 7.19 -10.00 -2.51
C GLY A 375 7.35 -8.47 -2.46
N GLY A 376 7.21 -7.87 -1.27
CA GLY A 376 7.42 -6.45 -1.02
C GLY A 376 8.89 -6.03 -1.07
N LEU A 377 9.14 -4.73 -1.16
CA LEU A 377 10.47 -4.12 -1.18
C LEU A 377 10.80 -3.48 0.17
N ASN A 378 12.06 -3.52 0.59
CA ASN A 378 12.55 -2.83 1.78
C ASN A 378 13.47 -1.65 1.41
N GLY A 379 13.61 -0.68 2.30
CA GLY A 379 14.49 0.47 2.01
C GLY A 379 15.97 0.23 2.21
N ARG A 380 16.32 -0.84 2.93
CA ARG A 380 17.69 -1.13 3.40
C ARG A 380 17.89 -2.62 3.55
N PRO A 381 19.13 -3.12 3.41
CA PRO A 381 19.43 -4.53 3.66
C PRO A 381 18.95 -4.94 5.06
N GLU A 382 18.48 -6.18 5.19
CA GLU A 382 18.06 -6.76 6.47
C GLU A 382 16.90 -6.02 7.17
N LYS A 383 16.11 -5.22 6.44
CA LYS A 383 14.87 -4.61 6.93
C LYS A 383 13.63 -5.30 6.36
N GLN A 384 12.50 -5.11 7.03
CA GLN A 384 11.22 -5.62 6.57
C GLN A 384 10.74 -4.85 5.35
N ALA A 385 9.96 -5.52 4.50
CA ALA A 385 9.25 -4.88 3.41
C ALA A 385 8.29 -3.81 3.92
N ASP A 386 8.04 -2.80 3.08
CA ASP A 386 7.13 -1.70 3.34
C ASP A 386 6.59 -1.17 2.00
N VAL A 387 5.27 -0.98 1.91
CA VAL A 387 4.59 -0.58 0.68
C VAL A 387 5.16 0.68 0.05
N CYS A 388 5.68 1.64 0.81
CA CYS A 388 6.18 2.89 0.22
C CYS A 388 7.40 2.68 -0.70
N TYR A 389 8.18 1.60 -0.52
CA TYR A 389 9.27 1.24 -1.44
C TYR A 389 8.77 0.70 -2.79
N SER A 390 7.48 0.35 -2.89
CA SER A 390 6.81 0.14 -4.18
C SER A 390 6.75 1.42 -5.02
N TRP A 391 7.04 2.58 -4.43
CA TRP A 391 7.34 3.80 -5.16
C TRP A 391 8.83 4.08 -5.22
N TRP A 392 9.51 4.21 -4.07
CA TRP A 392 10.90 4.70 -4.03
C TRP A 392 11.86 3.84 -4.86
N ASP A 393 11.78 2.51 -4.72
CA ASP A 393 12.69 1.60 -5.40
C ASP A 393 12.25 1.34 -6.83
N ILE A 394 10.93 1.19 -7.07
CA ILE A 394 10.38 1.00 -8.43
C ILE A 394 10.69 2.21 -9.32
N ALA A 395 10.43 3.43 -8.86
CA ALA A 395 10.69 4.64 -9.62
C ALA A 395 12.18 4.75 -9.96
N SER A 396 13.05 4.39 -9.02
CA SER A 396 14.51 4.30 -9.23
C SER A 396 14.88 3.27 -10.29
N LEU A 397 14.33 2.06 -10.21
CA LEU A 397 14.52 1.00 -11.22
C LEU A 397 14.02 1.44 -12.61
N ILE A 398 12.90 2.17 -12.68
CA ILE A 398 12.39 2.72 -13.95
C ILE A 398 13.35 3.76 -14.52
N MET A 399 13.83 4.70 -13.70
CA MET A 399 14.77 5.75 -14.14
C MET A 399 16.06 5.18 -14.73
N ILE A 400 16.50 4.00 -14.28
CA ILE A 400 17.72 3.33 -14.77
C ILE A 400 17.44 2.17 -15.75
N GLY A 401 16.17 1.95 -16.15
CA GLY A 401 15.81 0.93 -17.15
C GLY A 401 15.90 -0.51 -16.65
N LYS A 402 15.72 -0.76 -15.35
CA LYS A 402 15.92 -2.07 -14.68
C LYS A 402 14.67 -2.63 -13.98
N LEU A 403 13.48 -2.10 -14.26
CA LEU A 403 12.24 -2.58 -13.61
C LEU A 403 11.99 -4.08 -13.77
N ASP A 404 12.45 -4.70 -14.86
CA ASP A 404 12.27 -6.14 -15.11
C ASP A 404 13.17 -7.05 -14.25
N TRP A 405 14.01 -6.49 -13.38
CA TRP A 405 14.90 -7.26 -12.50
C TRP A 405 14.22 -7.72 -11.20
N ILE A 406 13.01 -7.23 -10.92
CA ILE A 406 12.19 -7.68 -9.80
C ILE A 406 11.01 -8.54 -10.27
N ASN A 407 10.49 -9.38 -9.37
CA ASN A 407 9.25 -10.11 -9.61
C ASN A 407 8.04 -9.18 -9.42
N LYS A 408 7.52 -8.65 -10.53
CA LYS A 408 6.39 -7.72 -10.54
C LYS A 408 5.12 -8.30 -9.94
N ASP A 409 4.80 -9.56 -10.24
CA ASP A 409 3.55 -10.17 -9.78
C ASP A 409 3.55 -10.37 -8.26
N LYS A 410 4.68 -10.80 -7.67
CA LYS A 410 4.82 -10.88 -6.21
C LYS A 410 4.66 -9.52 -5.52
N LEU A 411 5.16 -8.45 -6.13
CA LEU A 411 5.04 -7.11 -5.58
C LEU A 411 3.60 -6.57 -5.69
N ILE A 412 2.92 -6.86 -6.80
CA ILE A 412 1.49 -6.57 -6.95
C ILE A 412 0.70 -7.30 -5.85
N ASP A 413 0.92 -8.61 -5.68
CA ASP A 413 0.22 -9.41 -4.68
C ASP A 413 0.48 -8.84 -3.26
N TYR A 414 1.73 -8.45 -2.95
CA TYR A 414 2.08 -7.80 -1.68
C TYR A 414 1.33 -6.48 -1.44
N ILE A 415 1.26 -5.58 -2.44
CA ILE A 415 0.53 -4.31 -2.30
C ILE A 415 -0.96 -4.57 -2.07
N LEU A 416 -1.55 -5.51 -2.82
CA LEU A 416 -2.96 -5.88 -2.68
C LEU A 416 -3.25 -6.60 -1.36
N ASP A 417 -2.27 -7.25 -0.75
CA ASP A 417 -2.38 -7.80 0.60
C ASP A 417 -2.38 -6.74 1.71
N CYS A 418 -1.87 -5.54 1.42
CA CYS A 418 -1.84 -4.41 2.35
C CYS A 418 -3.10 -3.53 2.29
N GLN A 419 -4.05 -3.84 1.40
CA GLN A 419 -5.27 -3.06 1.25
C GLN A 419 -6.27 -3.37 2.37
N ASP A 420 -6.93 -2.34 2.92
CA ASP A 420 -8.05 -2.49 3.83
C ASP A 420 -9.35 -2.65 3.03
N LEU A 421 -9.98 -3.82 3.12
CA LEU A 421 -11.20 -4.15 2.39
C LEU A 421 -12.49 -3.67 3.08
N GLU A 422 -12.40 -3.26 4.35
CA GLU A 422 -13.55 -2.81 5.15
C GLU A 422 -13.69 -1.28 5.10
N ASP A 423 -12.60 -0.59 5.45
CA ASP A 423 -12.58 0.87 5.59
C ASP A 423 -11.82 1.57 4.45
N GLY A 424 -11.05 0.81 3.66
CA GLY A 424 -10.31 1.33 2.53
C GLY A 424 -8.97 1.94 2.93
N GLY A 425 -8.13 2.10 1.90
CA GLY A 425 -6.75 2.55 2.03
C GLY A 425 -5.76 1.38 1.95
N ILE A 426 -4.47 1.69 1.90
CA ILE A 426 -3.38 0.71 1.88
C ILE A 426 -2.45 1.04 3.04
N ALA A 427 -2.04 0.02 3.79
CA ALA A 427 -1.11 0.12 4.91
C ALA A 427 0.35 -0.10 4.46
N ASP A 428 1.30 0.10 5.36
CA ASP A 428 2.71 -0.21 5.14
C ASP A 428 2.95 -1.73 4.96
N ARG A 429 2.14 -2.57 5.63
CA ARG A 429 2.24 -4.04 5.62
C ARG A 429 0.87 -4.72 5.73
N PRO A 430 0.74 -6.00 5.34
CA PRO A 430 -0.50 -6.74 5.51
C PRO A 430 -0.91 -6.81 6.99
N GLY A 431 -2.18 -6.45 7.26
CA GLY A 431 -2.75 -6.45 8.61
C GLY A 431 -2.50 -5.19 9.44
N ASN A 432 -1.73 -4.22 8.93
CA ASN A 432 -1.56 -2.92 9.58
C ASN A 432 -2.70 -1.95 9.23
N ILE A 433 -2.77 -0.82 9.94
CA ILE A 433 -3.76 0.24 9.71
C ILE A 433 -3.37 1.04 8.47
N ALA A 434 -4.32 1.24 7.56
CA ALA A 434 -4.11 2.02 6.36
C ALA A 434 -3.95 3.53 6.65
N ASP A 435 -3.10 4.20 5.87
CA ASP A 435 -2.93 5.64 5.90
C ASP A 435 -2.84 6.22 4.48
N VAL A 436 -3.00 7.54 4.37
CA VAL A 436 -3.03 8.21 3.05
C VAL A 436 -1.66 8.17 2.34
N PHE A 437 -0.55 8.10 3.07
CA PHE A 437 0.80 8.04 2.50
C PHE A 437 1.03 6.71 1.78
N HIS A 438 0.81 5.59 2.46
CA HIS A 438 0.93 4.25 1.89
C HIS A 438 -0.18 3.98 0.86
N THR A 439 -1.38 4.53 1.04
CA THR A 439 -2.43 4.50 0.02
C THR A 439 -1.96 5.12 -1.29
N PHE A 440 -1.42 6.34 -1.25
CA PHE A 440 -0.91 7.01 -2.44
C PHE A 440 0.23 6.23 -3.09
N PHE A 441 1.25 5.83 -2.33
CA PHE A 441 2.41 5.14 -2.92
C PHE A 441 2.12 3.70 -3.34
N GLY A 442 1.18 3.01 -2.71
CA GLY A 442 0.66 1.72 -3.16
C GLY A 442 -0.06 1.83 -4.51
N ILE A 443 -0.92 2.85 -4.67
CA ILE A 443 -1.57 3.15 -5.97
C ILE A 443 -0.51 3.45 -7.03
N CYS A 444 0.48 4.31 -6.72
CA CYS A 444 1.56 4.62 -7.65
C CYS A 444 2.37 3.38 -8.06
N GLY A 445 2.68 2.49 -7.11
CA GLY A 445 3.35 1.22 -7.37
C GLY A 445 2.55 0.33 -8.33
N LEU A 446 1.25 0.15 -8.09
CA LEU A 446 0.37 -0.61 -8.98
C LEU A 446 0.29 -0.02 -10.39
N ILE A 447 0.23 1.31 -10.51
CA ILE A 447 0.28 2.01 -11.81
C ILE A 447 1.60 1.72 -12.53
N MET A 448 2.74 1.89 -11.85
CA MET A 448 4.07 1.68 -12.45
C MET A 448 4.35 0.23 -12.82
N LEU A 449 3.74 -0.73 -12.11
CA LEU A 449 3.82 -2.16 -12.42
C LEU A 449 2.88 -2.56 -13.59
N GLY A 450 2.06 -1.64 -14.09
CA GLY A 450 1.10 -1.88 -15.16
C GLY A 450 -0.10 -2.74 -14.74
N TYR A 451 -0.37 -2.87 -13.43
CA TYR A 451 -1.45 -3.71 -12.91
C TYR A 451 -2.81 -3.31 -13.51
N PHE A 452 -3.14 -2.02 -13.46
CA PHE A 452 -4.42 -1.50 -13.93
C PHE A 452 -4.60 -1.68 -15.44
N ASP A 453 -3.55 -1.44 -16.24
CA ASP A 453 -3.56 -1.68 -17.70
C ASP A 453 -3.83 -3.16 -18.03
N ARG A 454 -3.21 -4.09 -17.29
CA ARG A 454 -3.40 -5.54 -17.49
C ARG A 454 -4.82 -6.00 -17.12
N GLU A 455 -5.38 -5.44 -16.06
CA GLU A 455 -6.66 -5.88 -15.49
C GLU A 455 -7.88 -5.08 -16.01
N ALA A 456 -7.68 -3.99 -16.76
CA ALA A 456 -8.75 -3.14 -17.27
C ALA A 456 -9.81 -3.87 -18.12
N THR A 457 -9.44 -4.98 -18.77
CA THR A 457 -10.41 -5.80 -19.54
C THR A 457 -11.38 -6.57 -18.65
N LYS A 458 -10.95 -6.99 -17.45
CA LYS A 458 -11.79 -7.67 -16.45
C LYS A 458 -12.48 -6.69 -15.50
N HIS A 459 -11.85 -5.53 -15.30
CA HIS A 459 -12.28 -4.47 -14.39
C HIS A 459 -12.38 -3.15 -15.16
N PRO A 460 -13.50 -2.91 -15.87
CA PRO A 460 -13.70 -1.70 -16.67
C PRO A 460 -13.55 -0.40 -15.85
N GLU A 461 -13.78 -0.46 -14.54
CA GLU A 461 -13.57 0.64 -13.61
C GLU A 461 -12.11 1.14 -13.55
N TYR A 462 -11.14 0.32 -13.97
CA TYR A 462 -9.72 0.72 -14.02
C TYR A 462 -9.35 1.52 -15.27
N ALA A 463 -10.22 1.59 -16.27
CA ALA A 463 -9.91 2.26 -17.55
C ALA A 463 -9.65 3.77 -17.41
N GLY A 464 -10.13 4.39 -16.33
CA GLY A 464 -9.92 5.82 -16.03
C GLY A 464 -8.64 6.12 -15.23
N ILE A 465 -7.88 5.11 -14.81
CA ILE A 465 -6.69 5.30 -13.98
C ILE A 465 -5.55 5.87 -14.84
N ARG A 466 -4.99 7.00 -14.39
CA ARG A 466 -3.93 7.73 -15.07
C ARG A 466 -2.55 7.12 -14.77
N LYS A 467 -1.61 7.39 -15.68
CA LYS A 467 -0.19 7.06 -15.47
C LYS A 467 0.48 8.12 -14.61
N ILE A 468 1.46 7.71 -13.81
CA ILE A 468 2.32 8.60 -13.01
C ILE A 468 3.73 8.69 -13.62
N HIS A 469 4.31 9.88 -13.63
CA HIS A 469 5.67 10.13 -14.07
C HIS A 469 6.66 9.71 -12.95
N PRO A 470 7.62 8.80 -13.22
CA PRO A 470 8.47 8.20 -12.18
C PRO A 470 9.42 9.20 -11.52
N VAL A 471 9.77 10.30 -12.20
CA VAL A 471 10.68 11.33 -11.67
C VAL A 471 9.96 12.40 -10.86
N PHE A 472 8.82 12.92 -11.33
CA PHE A 472 8.19 14.12 -10.75
C PHE A 472 7.08 13.81 -9.74
N ALA A 473 6.69 12.54 -9.59
CA ALA A 473 5.55 12.12 -8.78
C ALA A 473 4.24 12.85 -9.15
N LEU A 474 4.11 13.23 -10.43
CA LEU A 474 2.91 13.85 -11.00
C LEU A 474 2.28 12.91 -12.04
N PRO A 475 0.96 12.99 -12.25
CA PRO A 475 0.32 12.40 -13.42
C PRO A 475 1.03 12.81 -14.72
N VAL A 476 1.17 11.87 -15.67
CA VAL A 476 1.94 12.09 -16.91
C VAL A 476 1.35 13.25 -17.72
N ASP A 477 0.04 13.35 -17.82
CA ASP A 477 -0.68 14.45 -18.49
C ASP A 477 -0.33 15.83 -17.90
N VAL A 478 -0.19 15.92 -16.57
CA VAL A 478 0.24 17.15 -15.89
C VAL A 478 1.71 17.47 -16.21
N THR A 479 2.60 16.48 -16.25
CA THR A 479 4.01 16.71 -16.62
C THR A 479 4.17 17.14 -18.08
N GLU A 480 3.37 16.59 -18.99
CA GLU A 480 3.33 16.97 -20.40
C GLU A 480 2.81 18.40 -20.57
N GLN A 481 1.74 18.77 -19.87
CA GLN A 481 1.20 20.13 -19.86
C GLN A 481 2.23 21.16 -19.37
N LEU A 482 3.05 20.79 -18.39
CA LEU A 482 4.11 21.65 -17.83
C LEU A 482 5.41 21.62 -18.65
N GLU A 483 5.51 20.73 -19.65
CA GLU A 483 6.71 20.52 -20.47
C GLU A 483 7.94 20.13 -19.61
N LEU A 484 7.72 19.31 -18.59
CA LEU A 484 8.80 18.84 -17.72
C LEU A 484 9.69 17.83 -18.45
N SER A 485 10.99 17.90 -18.20
CA SER A 485 11.98 17.03 -18.83
C SER A 485 12.87 16.36 -17.80
N ALA A 486 13.18 15.09 -18.02
CA ALA A 486 14.00 14.28 -17.15
C ALA A 486 14.74 13.21 -17.96
N GLU A 487 15.97 12.87 -17.56
CA GLU A 487 16.77 11.81 -18.18
C GLU A 487 16.39 10.44 -17.60
N ILE A 488 15.96 9.52 -18.45
CA ILE A 488 15.68 8.13 -18.07
C ILE A 488 16.48 7.21 -19.01
N ILE A 489 17.18 6.22 -18.44
CA ILE A 489 17.89 5.22 -19.23
C ILE A 489 16.85 4.26 -19.82
N SER A 490 16.77 4.23 -21.15
CA SER A 490 15.96 3.24 -21.84
C SER A 490 16.62 1.85 -21.76
N PRO A 491 15.86 0.77 -21.57
CA PRO A 491 16.41 -0.59 -21.66
C PRO A 491 17.13 -0.79 -22.99
N GLU A 492 18.29 -1.46 -22.99
CA GLU A 492 19.10 -1.72 -24.19
C GLU A 492 18.32 -2.44 -25.32
N SER A 493 17.18 -3.07 -25.00
CA SER A 493 16.23 -3.66 -25.96
C SER A 493 15.45 -2.65 -26.81
N MET A 494 15.60 -1.33 -26.61
CA MET A 494 14.99 -0.27 -27.42
C MET A 494 15.93 0.47 -28.37
N ALA A 495 17.17 -0.04 -28.58
CA ALA A 495 18.10 0.49 -29.58
C ALA A 495 17.60 0.44 -31.05
N SER A 496 16.37 -0.02 -31.30
CA SER A 496 15.71 0.00 -32.62
C SER A 496 14.56 1.00 -32.76
N TYR A 497 14.27 1.87 -31.77
CA TYR A 497 13.19 2.87 -31.85
C TYR A 497 13.67 4.33 -31.83
N SER A 498 14.94 4.57 -32.14
CA SER A 498 15.53 5.92 -32.27
C SER A 498 15.15 6.66 -33.57
N GLU A 499 13.92 6.51 -34.07
CA GLU A 499 13.37 7.36 -35.13
C GLU A 499 11.86 7.58 -34.92
N CYS A 500 11.51 8.42 -33.95
CA CYS A 500 10.37 9.33 -34.11
C CYS A 500 10.69 10.61 -33.36
N LYS A 501 11.08 11.63 -34.13
CA LYS A 501 11.38 12.98 -33.68
C LYS A 501 10.12 13.71 -33.24
#